data_AF-A0A336N388-F1
#
_entry.id   AF-A0A336N388-F1
#
_cell.length_a   1.000
_cell.length_b   1.000
_cell.length_c   1.000
_cell.angle_alpha   90.00
_cell.angle_beta   90.00
_cell.angle_gamma   90.00
#
_symmetry.space_group_name_H-M   'P 1'
#
loop_
_entity.id
_entity.type
_entity.pdbx_description
1 polymer ?
#
loop_
_entity_poly.entity_id
_entity_poly.type
_entity_poly.pdbx_seq_one_letter_code
_entity_poly.pdbx_strand_id
1 'polypeptide(L)'
;MLAVGIFQMTPPTLNLFLRWLNGYRSINKDTQLFNKEFQQLMPLYFWESKRSDISEYFKNRKTVKQAAYAVAQEWASAAVPAGEPLVKKKGDKEARKSDGTMSYYDSDGLNKAHYSADKTMSALEETKK
;
A
#
# COMPACT_ATOMS: atom_id res chain seq x y z
N MET A 1 -2.29 3.52 17.18
CA MET A 1 -3.02 4.34 16.18
C MET A 1 -3.90 3.39 15.40
N LEU A 2 -5.19 3.69 15.23
CA LEU A 2 -6.16 2.80 14.58
C LEU A 2 -6.29 3.15 13.09
N ALA A 3 -6.22 2.15 12.22
CA ALA A 3 -6.53 2.28 10.79
C ALA A 3 -8.02 1.99 10.55
N VAL A 4 -8.65 2.68 9.60
CA VAL A 4 -10.10 2.60 9.38
C VAL A 4 -10.46 2.40 7.89
N GLY A 5 -11.66 1.85 7.67
CA GLY A 5 -12.20 1.63 6.33
C GLY A 5 -11.65 0.40 5.60
N ILE A 6 -12.15 0.17 4.39
CA ILE A 6 -11.86 -1.01 3.57
C ILE A 6 -10.40 -1.06 3.08
N PHE A 7 -9.73 0.10 3.04
CA PHE A 7 -8.31 0.23 2.66
C PHE A 7 -7.38 0.45 3.85
N GLN A 8 -7.88 0.34 5.09
CA GLN A 8 -7.10 0.48 6.33
C GLN A 8 -6.28 1.79 6.37
N MET A 9 -6.95 2.93 6.23
CA MET A 9 -6.30 4.24 6.24
C MET A 9 -5.89 4.64 7.66
N THR A 10 -4.61 4.95 7.86
CA THR A 10 -4.16 5.63 9.08
C THR A 10 -4.57 7.11 9.04
N PRO A 11 -4.80 7.78 10.18
CA PRO A 11 -5.13 9.21 10.21
C PRO A 11 -4.15 10.11 9.43
N PRO A 12 -2.81 9.90 9.49
CA PRO A 12 -1.88 10.64 8.65
C PRO A 12 -2.11 10.41 7.14
N THR A 13 -2.35 9.17 6.72
CA THR A 13 -2.60 8.83 5.31
C THR A 13 -3.92 9.41 4.82
N LEU A 14 -4.97 9.39 5.65
CA LEU A 14 -6.26 9.99 5.34
C LEU A 14 -6.12 11.50 5.10
N ASN A 15 -5.35 12.20 5.94
CA ASN A 15 -5.10 13.63 5.75
C ASN A 15 -4.35 13.93 4.45
N LEU A 16 -3.38 13.10 4.05
CA LEU A 16 -2.68 13.26 2.77
C LEU A 16 -3.61 12.98 1.59
N PHE A 17 -4.45 11.95 1.67
CA PHE A 17 -5.47 11.67 0.67
C PHE A 17 -6.44 12.85 0.49
N LEU A 18 -6.94 13.45 1.58
CA LEU A 18 -7.83 14.61 1.50
C LEU A 18 -7.16 15.83 0.86
N ARG A 19 -5.86 16.06 1.14
CA ARG A 19 -5.08 17.13 0.49
C ARG A 19 -4.90 16.88 -0.99
N TRP A 20 -4.55 15.64 -1.37
CA TRP A 20 -4.43 15.24 -2.78
C TRP A 20 -5.76 15.42 -3.51
N LEU A 21 -6.87 14.92 -2.95
CA LEU A 21 -8.19 14.99 -3.57
C LEU A 21 -8.67 16.44 -3.76
N ASN A 22 -8.34 17.34 -2.83
CA ASN A 22 -8.64 18.77 -2.94
C ASN A 22 -7.97 19.45 -4.15
N GLY A 23 -6.92 18.84 -4.72
CA GLY A 23 -6.30 19.29 -5.98
C GLY A 23 -7.14 18.99 -7.23
N TYR A 24 -8.08 18.03 -7.15
CA TYR A 24 -8.93 17.63 -8.28
C TYR A 24 -10.37 18.08 -8.10
N ARG A 25 -10.88 18.08 -6.86
CA ARG A 25 -12.25 18.43 -6.54
C ARG A 25 -12.36 19.02 -5.15
N SER A 26 -13.12 20.12 -5.02
CA SER A 26 -13.48 20.64 -3.70
C SER A 26 -14.36 19.64 -2.94
N ILE A 27 -13.98 19.36 -1.70
CA ILE A 27 -14.71 18.49 -0.79
C ILE A 27 -15.39 19.35 0.26
N ASN A 28 -16.72 19.28 0.36
CA ASN A 28 -17.43 19.81 1.51
C ASN A 28 -17.32 18.81 2.67
N LYS A 29 -16.53 19.14 3.68
CA LYS A 29 -16.26 18.27 4.84
C LYS A 29 -17.47 18.09 5.75
N ASP A 30 -18.43 19.00 5.71
CA ASP A 30 -19.63 18.95 6.54
C ASP A 30 -20.64 17.92 6.03
N THR A 31 -20.59 17.62 4.72
CA THR A 31 -21.51 16.68 4.07
C THR A 31 -20.84 15.41 3.54
N GLN A 32 -19.52 15.41 3.35
CA GLN A 32 -18.80 14.25 2.84
C GLN A 32 -18.71 13.15 3.88
N LEU A 33 -19.46 12.07 3.66
CA LEU A 33 -19.39 10.87 4.47
C LEU A 33 -18.17 10.01 4.12
N PHE A 34 -17.66 9.26 5.11
CA PHE A 34 -16.66 8.22 4.92
C PHE A 34 -17.27 6.90 4.42
N ASN A 35 -18.19 6.99 3.46
CA ASN A 35 -18.91 5.84 2.90
C ASN A 35 -18.05 5.03 1.90
N LYS A 36 -18.61 3.94 1.38
CA LYS A 36 -17.90 3.05 0.46
C LYS A 36 -17.49 3.77 -0.83
N GLU A 37 -18.38 4.61 -1.36
CA GLU A 37 -18.16 5.38 -2.59
C GLU A 37 -16.96 6.32 -2.44
N PHE A 38 -16.85 7.01 -1.29
CA PHE A 38 -15.71 7.86 -1.00
C PHE A 38 -14.41 7.06 -0.81
N GLN A 39 -14.49 5.93 -0.09
CA GLN A 39 -13.33 5.06 0.13
C GLN A 39 -12.79 4.47 -1.18
N GLN A 40 -13.66 4.20 -2.18
CA GLN A 40 -13.24 3.72 -3.50
C GLN A 40 -12.38 4.71 -4.30
N LEU A 41 -12.28 5.98 -3.87
CA LEU A 41 -11.36 6.95 -4.46
C LEU A 41 -9.91 6.80 -3.93
N MET A 42 -9.70 6.15 -2.80
CA MET A 42 -8.39 6.06 -2.14
C MET A 42 -7.32 5.34 -2.96
N PRO A 43 -7.61 4.24 -3.70
CA PRO A 43 -6.63 3.61 -4.57
C PRO A 43 -5.96 4.59 -5.54
N LEU A 44 -6.69 5.59 -6.04
CA LEU A 44 -6.15 6.61 -6.95
C LEU A 44 -5.00 7.40 -6.31
N TYR A 45 -5.16 7.82 -5.06
CA TYR A 45 -4.10 8.52 -4.33
C TYR A 45 -2.86 7.65 -4.11
N PHE A 46 -3.06 6.37 -3.79
CA PHE A 46 -1.93 5.45 -3.64
C PHE A 46 -1.20 5.27 -4.97
N TRP A 47 -1.94 5.05 -6.06
CA TRP A 47 -1.37 4.83 -7.38
C TRP A 47 -0.70 6.06 -7.98
N GLU A 48 -1.22 7.26 -7.73
CA GLU A 48 -0.69 8.49 -8.33
C GLU A 48 0.41 9.12 -7.48
N SER A 49 0.29 9.05 -6.14
CA SER A 49 1.16 9.82 -5.24
C SER A 49 1.96 8.93 -4.29
N LYS A 50 1.31 8.21 -3.37
CA LYS A 50 2.03 7.60 -2.23
C LYS A 50 2.87 6.35 -2.61
N ARG A 51 2.39 5.58 -3.58
CA ARG A 51 2.96 4.30 -4.06
C ARG A 51 2.91 4.24 -5.59
N SER A 52 3.52 5.23 -6.24
CA SER A 52 3.50 5.39 -7.70
C SER A 52 4.04 4.19 -8.48
N ASP A 53 4.94 3.39 -7.88
CA ASP A 53 5.43 2.15 -8.48
C ASP A 53 4.31 1.18 -8.92
N ILE A 54 3.14 1.24 -8.26
CA ILE A 54 1.96 0.47 -8.67
C ILE A 54 1.43 0.95 -10.03
N SER A 55 1.23 2.27 -10.23
CA SER A 55 0.74 2.79 -11.51
C SER A 55 1.79 2.70 -12.61
N GLU A 56 3.07 2.86 -12.27
CA GLU A 56 4.16 2.74 -13.23
C GLU A 56 4.32 1.29 -13.75
N TYR A 57 3.92 0.27 -12.98
CA TYR A 57 3.81 -1.10 -13.49
C TYR A 57 2.74 -1.24 -14.57
N PHE A 58 1.55 -0.65 -14.37
CA PHE A 58 0.49 -0.65 -15.39
C PHE A 58 0.90 0.13 -16.65
N LYS A 59 1.80 1.11 -16.51
CA LYS A 59 2.41 1.86 -17.64
C LYS A 59 3.64 1.18 -18.27
N ASN A 60 3.94 -0.06 -17.90
CA ASN A 60 5.11 -0.83 -18.38
C ASN A 60 6.49 -0.24 -18.01
N ARG A 61 6.58 0.56 -16.94
CA ARG A 61 7.85 1.18 -16.48
C ARG A 61 8.45 0.52 -15.24
N LYS A 62 7.70 -0.35 -14.57
CA LYS A 62 8.12 -1.14 -13.41
C LYS A 62 7.75 -2.61 -13.61
N THR A 63 8.45 -3.49 -12.90
CA THR A 63 8.15 -4.92 -12.88
C THR A 63 7.00 -5.23 -11.91
N VAL A 64 6.36 -6.39 -12.08
CA VAL A 64 5.32 -6.85 -11.15
C VAL A 64 5.86 -6.96 -9.72
N LYS A 65 7.11 -7.40 -9.56
CA LYS A 65 7.79 -7.50 -8.26
C LYS A 65 7.93 -6.13 -7.58
N GLN A 66 8.29 -5.09 -8.33
CA GLN A 66 8.40 -3.73 -7.81
C GLN A 66 7.04 -3.18 -7.36
N ALA A 67 5.99 -3.41 -8.16
CA ALA A 67 4.63 -3.02 -7.77
C ALA A 67 4.12 -3.80 -6.55
N ALA A 68 4.35 -5.11 -6.49
CA ALA A 68 3.99 -5.93 -5.32
C ALA A 68 4.72 -5.48 -4.05
N TYR A 69 5.99 -5.09 -4.17
CA TYR A 69 6.73 -4.52 -3.05
C TYR A 69 6.13 -3.19 -2.59
N ALA A 70 5.73 -2.30 -3.51
CA ALA A 70 5.05 -1.06 -3.17
C ALA A 70 3.68 -1.28 -2.48
N VAL A 71 2.94 -2.32 -2.89
CA VAL A 71 1.71 -2.76 -2.20
C VAL A 71 2.03 -3.20 -0.77
N ALA A 72 3.05 -4.04 -0.56
CA ALA A 72 3.44 -4.54 0.77
C ALA A 72 3.90 -3.42 1.72
N GLN A 73 4.49 -2.34 1.17
CA GLN A 73 4.87 -1.16 1.95
C GLN A 73 3.67 -0.32 2.42
N GLU A 74 2.51 -0.45 1.79
CA GLU A 74 1.30 0.27 2.19
C GLU A 74 0.39 -0.58 3.07
N TRP A 75 0.12 -1.81 2.65
CA TRP A 75 -0.78 -2.71 3.34
C TRP A 75 -0.01 -3.85 3.99
N ALA A 76 0.05 -3.85 5.32
CA ALA A 76 0.76 -4.86 6.10
C ALA A 76 0.26 -6.29 5.86
N SER A 77 -0.98 -6.45 5.36
CA SER A 77 -1.58 -7.72 4.97
C SER A 77 -0.96 -8.34 3.71
N ALA A 78 -0.22 -7.59 2.90
CA ALA A 78 0.49 -8.10 1.73
C ALA A 78 1.95 -8.39 2.09
N ALA A 79 2.44 -9.57 1.72
CA ALA A 79 3.82 -9.95 1.97
C ALA A 79 4.79 -9.26 0.99
N VAL A 80 5.99 -8.99 1.49
CA VAL A 80 7.11 -8.48 0.71
C VAL A 80 7.65 -9.59 -0.20
N PRO A 81 7.93 -9.32 -1.49
CA PRO A 81 8.52 -10.31 -2.39
C PRO A 81 9.85 -10.89 -1.89
N ALA A 82 10.11 -12.15 -2.21
CA ALA A 82 11.32 -12.84 -1.77
C ALA A 82 12.60 -12.07 -2.17
N GLY A 83 13.54 -11.97 -1.23
CA GLY A 83 14.81 -11.25 -1.39
C GLY A 83 14.72 -9.73 -1.27
N GLU A 84 13.53 -9.14 -1.19
CA GLU A 84 13.35 -7.71 -0.90
C GLU A 84 13.50 -7.44 0.61
N PRO A 85 14.03 -6.27 1.00
CA PRO A 85 14.19 -5.93 2.40
C PRO A 85 12.85 -5.58 3.07
N LEU A 86 12.71 -5.93 4.35
CA LEU A 86 11.64 -5.43 5.21
C LEU A 86 11.97 -4.03 5.72
N VAL A 87 11.08 -3.42 6.52
CA VAL A 87 11.41 -2.21 7.26
C VAL A 87 12.56 -2.50 8.22
N LYS A 88 13.57 -1.65 8.20
CA LYS A 88 14.72 -1.79 9.10
C LYS A 88 14.32 -1.39 10.52
N LYS A 89 14.56 -2.25 11.52
CA LYS A 89 14.36 -1.87 12.92
C LYS A 89 15.46 -0.91 13.37
N LYS A 90 15.12 0.02 14.27
CA LYS A 90 16.10 0.92 14.89
C LYS A 90 17.14 0.07 15.64
N GLY A 91 18.40 0.19 15.23
CA GLY A 91 19.52 -0.55 15.82
C GLY A 91 20.05 -1.71 14.97
N ASP A 92 19.29 -2.17 13.98
CA ASP A 92 19.78 -3.21 13.07
C ASP A 92 20.92 -2.66 12.18
N LYS A 93 21.85 -3.53 11.78
CA LYS A 93 22.87 -3.17 10.77
C LYS A 93 22.26 -3.17 9.37
N GLU A 94 21.44 -4.16 9.08
CA GLU A 94 20.78 -4.37 7.78
C GLU A 94 19.31 -4.73 7.96
N ALA A 95 18.50 -4.48 6.93
CA ALA A 95 17.11 -4.93 6.94
C ALA A 95 17.06 -6.44 6.65
N ARG A 96 16.22 -7.18 7.40
CA ARG A 96 15.94 -8.58 7.12
C ARG A 96 15.35 -8.72 5.71
N LYS A 97 15.69 -9.79 5.00
CA LYS A 97 15.12 -10.10 3.70
C LYS A 97 13.87 -10.97 3.87
N SER A 98 12.85 -10.68 3.07
CA SER A 98 11.63 -11.48 3.03
C SER A 98 11.88 -12.81 2.33
N ASP A 99 11.15 -13.84 2.75
CA ASP A 99 11.01 -15.13 2.06
C ASP A 99 9.80 -15.17 1.09
N GLY A 100 9.05 -14.06 0.97
CA GLY A 100 7.82 -13.99 0.18
C GLY A 100 6.53 -14.08 1.02
N THR A 101 6.64 -14.31 2.33
CA THR A 101 5.50 -14.49 3.24
C THR A 101 5.43 -13.46 4.37
N MET A 102 6.48 -12.63 4.52
CA MET A 102 6.60 -11.67 5.62
C MET A 102 5.99 -10.31 5.28
N SER A 103 5.32 -9.68 6.26
CA SER A 103 4.88 -8.29 6.12
C SER A 103 6.08 -7.34 6.01
N TYR A 104 5.94 -6.21 5.34
CA TYR A 104 6.98 -5.16 5.34
C TYR A 104 7.32 -4.70 6.77
N TYR A 105 6.34 -4.78 7.68
CA TYR A 105 6.47 -4.34 9.07
C TYR A 105 6.74 -5.48 10.06
N ASP A 106 7.02 -6.71 9.60
CA ASP A 106 7.14 -7.92 10.45
C ASP A 106 8.18 -7.77 11.58
N SER A 107 9.17 -6.89 11.43
CA SER A 107 10.18 -6.58 12.45
C SER A 107 9.61 -5.99 13.77
N ASP A 108 8.35 -5.55 13.79
CA ASP A 108 7.67 -5.10 15.01
C ASP A 108 7.04 -6.24 15.84
N GLY A 109 6.93 -7.45 15.27
CA GLY A 109 6.31 -8.61 15.91
C GLY A 109 4.78 -8.55 16.05
N LEU A 110 4.14 -7.49 15.56
CA LEU A 110 2.70 -7.26 15.62
C LEU A 110 2.06 -7.45 14.24
N ASN A 111 2.73 -6.99 13.19
CA ASN A 111 2.22 -7.06 11.82
C ASN A 111 2.60 -8.38 11.16
N LYS A 112 1.62 -8.99 10.49
CA LYS A 112 1.78 -10.23 9.72
C LYS A 112 1.08 -10.09 8.38
N ALA A 113 1.68 -10.65 7.34
CA ALA A 113 1.01 -10.72 6.05
C ALA A 113 -0.08 -11.79 6.11
N HIS A 114 -1.20 -11.51 5.45
CA HIS A 114 -2.30 -12.45 5.25
C HIS A 114 -2.25 -13.08 3.85
N TYR A 115 -1.56 -12.43 2.91
CA TYR A 115 -1.38 -12.89 1.55
C TYR A 115 0.10 -12.92 1.21
N SER A 116 0.55 -14.02 0.59
CA SER A 116 1.90 -14.15 0.01
C SER A 116 2.13 -13.11 -1.10
N ALA A 117 3.39 -12.78 -1.35
CA ALA A 117 3.77 -11.88 -2.42
C ALA A 117 3.29 -12.39 -3.80
N ASP A 118 3.34 -13.70 -4.03
CA ASP A 118 2.89 -14.33 -5.28
C ASP A 118 1.41 -14.02 -5.58
N LYS A 119 0.54 -14.13 -4.57
CA LYS A 119 -0.87 -13.77 -4.69
C LYS A 119 -1.07 -12.30 -5.09
N THR A 120 -0.26 -11.39 -4.55
CA THR A 120 -0.29 -9.99 -4.96
C THR A 120 0.22 -9.81 -6.39
N MET A 121 1.29 -10.50 -6.79
CA MET A 121 1.82 -10.44 -8.15
C MET A 121 0.81 -10.98 -9.17
N SER A 122 0.16 -12.12 -8.90
CA SER A 122 -0.90 -12.67 -9.76
C SER A 122 -2.08 -11.71 -9.90
N ALA A 123 -2.53 -11.09 -8.79
CA ALA A 123 -3.62 -10.11 -8.86
C ALA A 123 -3.25 -8.87 -9.69
N LEU A 124 -2.00 -8.40 -9.61
CA LEU A 124 -1.51 -7.29 -10.43
C LEU A 124 -1.46 -7.66 -11.92
N GLU A 125 -0.99 -8.86 -12.24
CA GLU A 125 -0.95 -9.37 -13.61
C GLU A 125 -2.35 -9.59 -14.20
N GLU A 126 -3.28 -10.12 -13.41
CA GLU A 126 -4.68 -10.28 -13.80
C GLU A 126 -5.37 -8.93 -14.05
N THR A 127 -5.09 -7.94 -13.20
CA THR A 127 -5.65 -6.57 -13.35
C THR A 127 -5.11 -5.86 -14.59
N LYS A 128 -3.92 -6.24 -15.07
CA LYS A 128 -3.27 -5.62 -16.23
C LYS A 128 -3.77 -6.17 -17.56
N LYS A 129 -4.41 -7.34 -17.56
CA LYS A 129 -5.02 -7.96 -18.75
C LYS A 129 -6.27 -7.18 -19.17
#